data_AF-A0A1Y3Z1S2-F1
#
_entry.id   AF-A0A1Y3Z1S2-F1
#
_cell.length_a   1.000
_cell.length_b   1.000
_cell.length_c   1.000
_cell.angle_alpha   90.00
_cell.angle_beta   90.00
_cell.angle_gamma   90.00
#
_symmetry.space_group_name_H-M   'P 1'
#
loop_
_entity.id
_entity.type
_entity.pdbx_description
1 polymer ?
#
loop_
_entity_poly.entity_id
_entity_poly.type
_entity_poly.pdbx_seq_one_letter_code
_entity_poly.pdbx_strand_id
1 'polypeptide(L)'
;MTEEFVTLETSKLLKEKGFKEDVFTFYEAECVEGDLELFESYEVENFNTRPDRFSAPPQSIAQKWLREDKNLHVEVSYMHGDYWIYDILTIPNHDLIGLSDRPLVHYKSYEEALEAGMQEALKLI
;
A
#
# COMPACT_ATOMS: atom_id res chain seq x y z
N MET A 1 19.57 -1.33 1.52
CA MET A 1 18.20 -1.28 0.98
C MET A 1 17.38 -0.67 2.09
N THR A 2 16.85 0.53 1.88
CA THR A 2 15.95 1.17 2.84
C THR A 2 14.56 0.61 2.54
N GLU A 3 13.85 0.11 3.54
CA GLU A 3 12.47 -0.33 3.34
C GLU A 3 11.57 0.90 3.16
N GLU A 4 10.76 0.91 2.10
CA GLU A 4 9.73 1.93 1.92
C GLU A 4 8.44 1.44 2.57
N PHE A 5 7.88 2.25 3.46
CA PHE A 5 6.61 1.97 4.13
C PHE A 5 5.45 2.56 3.32
N VAL A 6 4.28 1.95 3.46
CA VAL A 6 3.07 2.52 2.86
C VAL A 6 2.74 3.87 3.49
N THR A 7 2.15 4.76 2.69
CA THR A 7 1.71 6.08 3.17
C THR A 7 0.56 5.97 4.16
N LEU A 8 0.26 7.07 4.86
CA LEU A 8 -0.90 7.16 5.74
C LEU A 8 -2.22 6.91 5.01
N GLU A 9 -2.38 7.40 3.77
CA GLU A 9 -3.59 7.16 2.96
C GLU A 9 -3.76 5.66 2.71
N THR A 10 -2.69 4.98 2.31
CA THR A 10 -2.69 3.53 2.08
C THR A 10 -2.92 2.75 3.37
N SER A 11 -2.35 3.18 4.48
CA SER A 11 -2.55 2.55 5.81
C SER A 11 -4.03 2.60 6.24
N LYS A 12 -4.70 3.74 6.00
CA LYS A 12 -6.14 3.89 6.25
C LYS A 12 -6.96 2.93 5.39
N LEU A 13 -6.65 2.84 4.09
CA LEU A 13 -7.31 1.91 3.17
C LEU A 13 -7.07 0.45 3.58
N LEU A 14 -5.83 0.06 3.90
CA LEU A 14 -5.51 -1.29 4.37
C LEU A 14 -6.34 -1.69 5.58
N LYS A 15 -6.45 -0.79 6.57
CA LYS A 15 -7.30 -1.01 7.76
C LYS A 15 -8.77 -1.19 7.38
N GLU A 16 -9.30 -0.31 6.52
CA GLU A 16 -10.68 -0.41 6.01
C GLU A 16 -10.95 -1.76 5.33
N LYS A 17 -9.98 -2.25 4.53
CA LYS A 17 -10.10 -3.52 3.78
C LYS A 17 -9.73 -4.76 4.60
N GLY A 18 -9.46 -4.59 5.89
CA GLY A 18 -9.28 -5.66 6.85
C GLY A 18 -7.87 -6.27 6.92
N PHE A 19 -6.83 -5.50 6.59
CA PHE A 19 -5.44 -5.89 6.82
C PHE A 19 -5.18 -6.12 8.32
N LYS A 20 -4.58 -7.27 8.67
CA LYS A 20 -4.43 -7.74 10.05
C LYS A 20 -3.07 -8.34 10.37
N GLU A 21 -2.10 -8.24 9.46
CA GLU A 21 -0.77 -8.78 9.72
C GLU A 21 -0.06 -7.98 10.81
N ASP A 22 0.76 -8.67 11.60
CA ASP A 22 1.59 -8.04 12.62
C ASP A 22 2.75 -7.31 11.94
N VAL A 23 2.92 -6.03 12.27
CA VAL A 23 3.96 -5.15 11.72
C VAL A 23 4.66 -4.44 12.87
N PHE A 24 5.79 -3.81 12.62
CA PHE A 24 6.50 -3.01 13.63
C PHE A 24 6.31 -1.50 13.44
N THR A 25 5.65 -1.06 12.36
CA THR A 25 5.43 0.35 12.01
C THR A 25 3.96 0.70 11.95
N PHE A 26 3.60 1.90 12.41
CA PHE A 26 2.22 2.36 12.44
C PHE A 26 2.10 3.88 12.46
N TYR A 27 0.96 4.39 12.04
CA TYR A 27 0.58 5.79 12.23
C TYR A 27 -0.26 5.98 13.49
N GLU A 28 0.08 6.99 14.28
CA GLU A 28 -0.64 7.45 15.49
C GLU A 28 -0.46 8.98 15.63
N ALA A 29 -1.32 9.64 16.41
CA ALA A 29 -1.15 11.07 16.69
C ALA A 29 -0.17 11.26 17.85
N GLU A 30 0.80 12.17 17.73
CA GLU A 30 1.75 12.46 18.82
C GLU A 30 1.04 13.05 20.06
N CYS A 31 -0.06 13.77 19.84
CA CYS A 31 -0.89 14.36 20.89
C CYS A 31 -2.37 14.44 20.48
N VAL A 32 -3.25 14.82 21.42
CA VAL A 32 -4.73 14.81 21.25
C VAL A 32 -5.22 15.64 20.04
N GLU A 33 -4.45 16.65 19.62
CA GLU A 33 -4.74 17.51 18.46
C GLU A 33 -3.68 17.42 17.36
N GLY A 34 -2.77 16.44 17.45
CA GLY A 34 -1.64 16.29 16.53
C GLY A 34 -2.03 15.60 15.22
N ASP A 35 -1.24 15.88 14.18
CA ASP A 35 -1.28 15.11 12.93
C ASP A 35 -0.80 13.67 13.18
N LEU A 36 -1.21 12.75 12.30
CA LEU A 36 -0.77 11.36 12.35
C LEU A 36 0.66 11.24 11.80
N GLU A 37 1.57 10.76 12.64
CA GLU A 37 2.98 10.53 12.31
C GLU A 37 3.32 9.04 12.32
N LEU A 38 4.39 8.68 11.62
CA LEU A 38 4.86 7.29 11.53
C LEU A 38 5.76 6.98 12.73
N PHE A 39 5.42 5.92 13.46
CA PHE A 39 6.16 5.40 14.61
C PHE A 39 6.64 3.97 14.36
N GLU A 40 7.74 3.61 15.03
CA GLU A 40 8.27 2.25 15.09
C GLU A 40 8.09 1.69 16.51
N SER A 41 7.70 0.43 16.60
CA SER A 41 7.56 -0.34 17.82
C SER A 41 8.68 -1.37 17.92
N TYR A 42 9.10 -1.70 19.15
CA TYR A 42 10.01 -2.81 19.41
C TYR A 42 9.35 -4.19 19.23
N GLU A 43 8.02 -4.24 19.37
CA GLU A 43 7.23 -5.46 19.20
C GLU A 43 6.42 -5.39 17.91
N VAL A 44 6.30 -6.54 17.23
CA VAL A 44 5.41 -6.69 16.07
C VAL A 44 3.99 -6.97 16.57
N GLU A 45 3.02 -6.16 16.15
CA GLU A 45 1.61 -6.35 16.48
C GLU A 45 0.70 -5.84 15.36
N ASN A 46 -0.54 -6.32 15.36
CA ASN A 46 -1.61 -5.77 14.56
C ASN A 46 -2.13 -4.47 15.20
N PHE A 47 -1.54 -3.34 14.82
CA PHE A 47 -1.95 -2.01 15.29
C PHE A 47 -3.36 -1.61 14.85
N ASN A 48 -3.92 -2.23 13.80
CA ASN A 48 -5.30 -1.99 13.35
C ASN A 48 -6.36 -2.45 14.37
N THR A 49 -5.98 -3.20 15.42
CA THR A 49 -6.86 -3.55 16.55
C THR A 49 -7.32 -2.32 17.35
N ARG A 50 -6.54 -1.23 17.35
CA ARG A 50 -6.89 0.02 18.03
C ARG A 50 -7.53 1.00 17.03
N PRO A 51 -8.58 1.75 17.39
CA PRO A 51 -9.30 2.62 16.45
C PRO A 51 -8.47 3.80 15.94
N ASP A 52 -7.57 4.31 16.77
CA ASP A 52 -6.72 5.49 16.59
C ASP A 52 -5.36 5.22 15.93
N ARG A 53 -5.03 3.95 15.65
CA ARG A 53 -3.78 3.55 15.00
C ARG A 53 -3.99 2.92 13.63
N PHE A 54 -2.99 3.02 12.76
CA PHE A 54 -3.02 2.39 11.44
C PHE A 54 -1.72 1.65 11.19
N SER A 55 -1.76 0.32 11.02
CA SER A 55 -0.58 -0.46 10.62
C SER A 55 -0.01 0.10 9.32
N ALA A 56 1.30 0.34 9.29
CA ALA A 56 2.02 0.95 8.17
C ALA A 56 3.10 -0.02 7.63
N PRO A 57 2.73 -1.21 7.12
CA PRO A 57 3.69 -2.21 6.66
C PRO A 57 4.67 -1.68 5.60
N PRO A 58 5.85 -2.30 5.44
CA PRO A 58 6.63 -2.17 4.21
C PRO A 58 5.76 -2.45 2.98
N GLN A 59 5.98 -1.74 1.88
CA GLN A 59 5.19 -1.91 0.65
C GLN A 59 5.20 -3.38 0.16
N SER A 60 6.30 -4.10 0.37
CA SER A 60 6.44 -5.52 0.02
C SER A 60 5.44 -6.43 0.76
N ILE A 61 5.15 -6.13 2.03
CA ILE A 61 4.17 -6.85 2.86
C ILE A 61 2.75 -6.53 2.38
N ALA A 62 2.43 -5.25 2.19
CA ALA A 62 1.12 -4.83 1.68
C ALA A 62 0.82 -5.44 0.30
N GLN A 63 1.81 -5.45 -0.60
CA GLN A 63 1.69 -6.05 -1.93
C GLN A 63 1.53 -7.58 -1.85
N LYS A 64 2.19 -8.24 -0.90
CA LYS A 64 2.02 -9.69 -0.67
C LYS A 64 0.59 -10.01 -0.23
N TRP A 65 0.06 -9.27 0.73
CA TRP A 65 -1.32 -9.42 1.20
C TRP A 65 -2.34 -9.21 0.08
N LEU A 66 -2.14 -8.23 -0.80
CA LEU A 66 -3.00 -8.06 -1.99
C LEU A 66 -2.99 -9.31 -2.88
N ARG A 67 -1.84 -9.94 -3.08
CA ARG A 67 -1.73 -11.15 -3.91
C ARG A 67 -2.37 -12.36 -3.25
N GLU A 68 -2.03 -12.62 -2.00
CA GLU A 68 -2.37 -13.88 -1.31
C GLU A 68 -3.79 -13.88 -0.74
N ASP A 69 -4.26 -12.74 -0.23
CA ASP A 69 -5.54 -12.64 0.44
C ASP A 69 -6.62 -12.00 -0.44
N LYS A 70 -6.23 -11.11 -1.36
CA LYS A 70 -7.16 -10.36 -2.22
C LYS A 70 -7.16 -10.78 -3.68
N ASN A 71 -6.25 -11.66 -4.09
CA ASN A 71 -6.08 -12.11 -5.47
C ASN A 71 -5.86 -10.95 -6.45
N LEU A 72 -5.16 -9.90 -6.02
CA LEU A 72 -4.80 -8.75 -6.84
C LEU A 72 -3.27 -8.57 -6.88
N HIS A 73 -2.74 -8.38 -8.08
CA HIS A 73 -1.32 -8.09 -8.29
C HIS A 73 -1.15 -6.67 -8.84
N VAL A 74 -0.38 -5.86 -8.12
CA VAL A 74 0.17 -4.61 -8.65
C VAL A 74 1.48 -4.95 -9.35
N GLU A 75 1.50 -4.87 -10.67
CA GLU A 75 2.72 -5.00 -11.48
C GLU A 75 3.30 -3.61 -11.72
N VAL A 76 4.61 -3.43 -11.57
CA VAL A 76 5.29 -2.15 -11.80
C VAL A 76 6.31 -2.34 -12.92
N SER A 77 6.23 -1.49 -13.94
CA SER A 77 7.01 -1.58 -15.17
C SER A 77 7.90 -0.36 -15.37
N TYR A 78 9.18 -0.58 -15.67
CA TYR A 78 10.11 0.47 -16.11
C TYR A 78 9.91 0.77 -17.59
N MET A 79 9.80 2.05 -17.94
CA MET A 79 9.45 2.49 -19.28
C MET A 79 10.58 3.30 -19.92
N HIS A 80 10.62 3.26 -21.26
CA HIS A 80 11.50 4.15 -22.02
C HIS A 80 11.16 5.62 -21.74
N GLY A 81 12.16 6.42 -21.40
CA GLY A 81 11.98 7.81 -20.96
C GLY A 81 12.21 8.03 -19.47
N ASP A 82 12.73 7.02 -18.77
CA ASP A 82 13.13 7.07 -17.36
C ASP A 82 11.98 7.34 -16.39
N TYR A 83 10.92 6.54 -16.52
CA TYR A 83 9.77 6.59 -15.62
C TYR A 83 9.19 5.19 -15.41
N TRP A 84 8.32 5.10 -14.40
CA TRP A 84 7.62 3.88 -14.02
C TRP A 84 6.12 4.05 -14.24
N ILE A 85 5.46 2.94 -14.51
CA ILE A 85 4.00 2.80 -14.51
C ILE A 85 3.63 1.58 -13.67
N TYR A 86 2.36 1.43 -13.31
CA TYR A 86 1.86 0.20 -12.71
C TYR A 86 0.60 -0.26 -13.40
N ASP A 87 0.31 -1.55 -13.32
CA ASP A 87 -0.93 -2.18 -13.77
C ASP A 87 -1.50 -3.03 -12.63
N ILE A 88 -2.82 -3.23 -12.63
CA ILE A 88 -3.50 -4.07 -11.64
C ILE A 88 -4.10 -5.28 -12.36
N LEU A 89 -3.70 -6.45 -11.90
CA LEU A 89 -4.01 -7.73 -12.53
C LEU A 89 -4.72 -8.64 -11.53
N THR A 90 -5.74 -9.37 -11.99
CA THR A 90 -6.38 -10.42 -11.18
C THR A 90 -5.50 -11.65 -11.09
N ILE A 91 -5.54 -12.35 -9.96
CA ILE A 91 -4.94 -13.68 -9.78
C ILE A 91 -6.09 -14.71 -9.73
N PRO A 92 -5.97 -15.87 -10.41
CA PRO A 92 -4.88 -16.31 -11.28
C PRO A 92 -5.05 -15.91 -12.76
N ASN A 93 -6.14 -15.22 -13.12
CA ASN A 93 -6.56 -15.08 -14.52
C ASN A 93 -5.75 -14.06 -15.31
N HIS A 94 -4.99 -13.18 -14.64
CA HIS A 94 -4.19 -12.14 -15.28
C HIS A 94 -5.03 -11.14 -16.10
N ASP A 95 -6.25 -10.85 -15.61
CA ASP A 95 -7.11 -9.84 -16.22
C ASP A 95 -6.69 -8.45 -15.74
N LEU A 96 -6.50 -7.54 -16.69
CA LEU A 96 -6.20 -6.14 -16.42
C LEU A 96 -7.46 -5.42 -15.93
N ILE A 97 -7.42 -4.83 -14.74
CA ILE A 97 -8.58 -4.15 -14.13
C ILE A 97 -8.24 -2.73 -13.67
N GLY A 98 -9.24 -1.85 -13.61
CA GLY A 98 -9.10 -0.50 -13.08
C GLY A 98 -8.40 0.52 -14.00
N LEU A 99 -8.06 0.15 -15.23
CA LEU A 99 -7.21 0.99 -16.10
C LEU A 99 -7.93 1.75 -17.23
N SER A 100 -9.21 1.47 -17.47
CA SER A 100 -9.91 1.93 -18.69
C SER A 100 -10.00 3.47 -18.81
N ASP A 101 -10.04 4.19 -17.69
CA ASP A 101 -10.31 5.64 -17.66
C ASP A 101 -9.22 6.48 -16.99
N ARG A 102 -8.03 5.89 -16.71
CA ARG A 102 -6.98 6.60 -15.98
C ARG A 102 -6.07 7.43 -16.92
N PRO A 103 -5.64 8.64 -16.51
CA PRO A 103 -4.57 9.33 -17.20
C PRO A 103 -3.28 8.51 -17.10
N LEU A 104 -2.46 8.54 -18.15
CA LEU A 104 -1.12 7.95 -18.10
C LEU A 104 -0.24 8.82 -17.20
N VAL A 105 0.01 8.35 -15.99
CA VAL A 105 0.90 9.00 -15.00
C VAL A 105 2.28 8.38 -15.09
N HIS A 106 3.31 9.21 -15.13
CA HIS A 106 4.71 8.80 -15.12
C HIS A 106 5.29 9.00 -13.73
N TYR A 107 5.64 7.92 -13.05
CA TYR A 107 6.23 7.94 -11.72
C TYR A 107 7.76 7.99 -11.79
N LYS A 108 8.40 8.64 -10.81
CA LYS A 108 9.85 8.85 -10.82
C LYS A 108 10.63 7.69 -10.19
N SER A 109 9.97 6.88 -9.38
CA SER A 109 10.54 5.67 -8.77
C SER A 109 9.60 4.47 -8.85
N TYR A 110 10.17 3.29 -8.62
CA TYR A 110 9.41 2.06 -8.47
C TYR A 110 8.45 2.15 -7.28
N GLU A 111 8.92 2.67 -6.15
CA GLU A 111 8.18 2.79 -4.90
C GLU A 111 6.98 3.75 -5.02
N GLU A 112 7.13 4.86 -5.76
CA GLU A 112 6.02 5.78 -6.06
C GLU A 112 4.93 5.09 -6.92
N ALA A 113 5.34 4.34 -7.95
CA ALA A 113 4.41 3.60 -8.79
C ALA A 113 3.71 2.47 -8.02
N LEU A 114 4.46 1.74 -7.17
CA LEU A 114 3.92 0.68 -6.33
C LEU A 114 2.92 1.23 -5.33
N GLU A 115 3.22 2.37 -4.68
CA GLU A 115 2.32 3.03 -3.74
C GLU A 115 0.99 3.37 -4.41
N ALA A 116 1.05 4.05 -5.56
CA ALA A 116 -0.14 4.45 -6.31
C ALA A 116 -0.96 3.23 -6.75
N GLY A 117 -0.30 2.18 -7.24
CA GLY A 117 -0.97 0.95 -7.65
C GLY A 117 -1.62 0.20 -6.49
N MET A 118 -1.00 0.19 -5.30
CA MET A 118 -1.63 -0.39 -4.10
C MET A 118 -2.85 0.41 -3.66
N GLN A 119 -2.78 1.75 -3.67
CA GLN A 119 -3.94 2.58 -3.35
C GLN A 119 -5.13 2.33 -4.27
N GLU A 120 -4.88 2.23 -5.59
CA GLU A 120 -5.94 1.91 -6.54
C GLU A 120 -6.46 0.48 -6.37
N ALA A 121 -5.58 -0.51 -6.18
CA ALA A 121 -6.00 -1.89 -5.93
C ALA A 121 -6.88 -2.02 -4.69
N LEU A 122 -6.56 -1.29 -3.61
CA LEU A 122 -7.38 -1.25 -2.41
C LEU A 122 -8.75 -0.60 -2.66
N LYS A 123 -8.83 0.41 -3.53
CA LYS A 123 -10.11 1.06 -3.88
C LYS A 123 -11.04 0.17 -4.70
N LEU A 124 -10.53 -0.91 -5.32
CA LEU A 124 -11.32 -1.87 -6.10
C LEU A 124 -12.00 -2.96 -5.27
N ILE A 125 -11.66 -3.09 -3.97
CA ILE A 125 -12.16 -4.15 -3.08
C ILE A 125 -13.01 -3.65 -1.91
#